data_AF-A0A5J6WFQ5-F1
#
_entry.id   AF-A0A5J6WFQ5-F1
#
_cell.length_a   1.000
_cell.length_b   1.000
_cell.length_c   1.000
_cell.angle_alpha   90.00
_cell.angle_beta   90.00
_cell.angle_gamma   90.00
#
_symmetry.space_group_name_H-M   'P 1'
#
loop_
_entity.id
_entity.type
_entity.pdbx_description
1 polymer ?
#
loop_
_entity_poly.entity_id
_entity_poly.type
_entity_poly.pdbx_seq_one_letter_code
_entity_poly.pdbx_strand_id
1 'polypeptide(L)'
;MKKTIIIFIILALLSNCTKKSNDTKPNNDLDEESKKLQSKSNLVDEDRIEFSKTTPLEKLISRLNLNHTEKETLTFLTNSLKEKLVDPNIGLNFKNTGGDESKIEETVHKFLSNLKEDEIKEMLEKIKENKNTNEKNPEKLNTYKTVLASGFDGIFSQSDSKTIFNTLKDAL
;
A
#
# COMPACT_ATOMS: atom_id res chain seq x y z
N MET A 1 -37.54 -17.87 2.08
CA MET A 1 -36.33 -17.48 1.32
C MET A 1 -35.12 -18.11 1.99
N LYS A 2 -34.32 -18.88 1.24
CA LYS A 2 -33.20 -19.69 1.76
C LYS A 2 -32.05 -18.76 2.18
N LYS A 3 -31.49 -18.97 3.37
CA LYS A 3 -30.31 -18.25 3.87
C LYS A 3 -29.06 -18.97 3.36
N THR A 4 -28.24 -18.29 2.57
CA THR A 4 -26.95 -18.81 2.10
C THR A 4 -25.86 -18.32 3.04
N ILE A 5 -25.15 -19.24 3.68
CA ILE A 5 -23.98 -18.95 4.53
C ILE A 5 -22.74 -19.22 3.68
N ILE A 6 -21.85 -18.24 3.57
CA ILE A 6 -20.55 -18.37 2.88
C ILE A 6 -19.47 -18.49 3.95
N ILE A 7 -18.69 -19.58 3.91
CA ILE A 7 -17.57 -19.86 4.82
C ILE A 7 -16.28 -19.58 4.04
N PHE A 8 -15.42 -18.70 4.56
CA PHE A 8 -14.08 -18.48 4.03
C PHE A 8 -13.07 -19.34 4.82
N ILE A 9 -12.36 -20.22 4.12
CA ILE A 9 -11.25 -21.00 4.69
C ILE A 9 -9.96 -20.19 4.49
N ILE A 10 -9.35 -19.75 5.59
CA ILE A 10 -8.02 -19.11 5.56
C ILE A 10 -6.98 -20.23 5.56
N LEU A 11 -6.21 -20.31 4.48
CA LEU A 11 -5.10 -21.26 4.33
C LEU A 11 -3.84 -20.66 4.98
N ALA A 12 -3.40 -21.22 6.10
CA ALA A 12 -2.14 -20.85 6.76
C ALA A 12 -0.97 -21.65 6.16
N LEU A 13 -0.02 -20.97 5.53
CA LEU A 13 1.26 -21.55 5.12
C LEU A 13 2.22 -21.56 6.32
N LEU A 14 2.42 -22.73 6.92
CA LEU A 14 3.53 -22.99 7.84
C LEU A 14 4.76 -23.38 7.02
N SER A 15 5.62 -22.42 6.70
CA SER A 15 6.96 -22.71 6.18
C SER A 15 7.85 -23.21 7.32
N ASN A 16 8.03 -24.52 7.37
CA ASN A 16 8.94 -25.18 8.31
C ASN A 16 10.39 -24.95 7.87
N CYS A 17 11.13 -24.07 8.56
CA CYS A 17 12.57 -23.95 8.44
C CYS A 17 13.23 -25.06 9.27
N THR A 18 13.74 -26.11 8.62
CA THR A 18 14.65 -27.06 9.27
C THR A 18 16.10 -26.78 8.89
N LYS A 19 16.92 -26.73 9.95
CA LYS A 19 18.34 -26.37 10.01
C LYS A 19 19.25 -27.37 9.27
N LYS A 20 20.39 -26.82 8.83
CA LYS A 20 21.63 -27.48 8.35
C LYS A 20 21.98 -28.80 9.07
N SER A 21 22.45 -29.76 8.29
CA SER A 21 23.40 -30.80 8.71
C SER A 21 24.48 -30.94 7.63
N ASN A 22 25.74 -30.81 8.02
CA ASN A 22 26.90 -31.18 7.21
C ASN A 22 27.15 -32.69 7.29
N ASP A 23 27.98 -33.16 6.36
CA ASP A 23 28.63 -34.47 6.23
C ASP A 23 27.80 -35.62 5.67
N THR A 24 28.10 -36.04 4.43
CA THR A 24 28.88 -37.27 4.16
C THR A 24 29.17 -37.41 2.64
N LYS A 25 30.41 -37.78 2.33
CA LYS A 25 31.01 -38.10 1.02
C LYS A 25 30.26 -39.23 0.26
N PRO A 26 30.41 -39.34 -1.07
CA PRO A 26 31.15 -40.50 -1.60
C PRO A 26 32.10 -40.19 -2.78
N ASN A 27 33.11 -41.03 -2.94
CA ASN A 27 34.17 -41.01 -3.97
C ASN A 27 33.74 -41.65 -5.30
N ASN A 28 34.34 -41.16 -6.40
CA ASN A 28 34.82 -41.78 -7.67
C ASN A 28 33.85 -42.70 -8.48
N ASP A 29 33.77 -42.67 -9.81
CA ASP A 29 34.80 -42.62 -10.86
C ASP A 29 34.18 -42.24 -12.23
N LEU A 30 35.01 -41.64 -13.12
CA LEU A 30 35.03 -41.73 -14.60
C LEU A 30 33.72 -41.39 -15.38
N ASP A 31 33.71 -40.52 -16.39
CA ASP A 31 34.57 -40.58 -17.58
C ASP A 31 34.55 -39.25 -18.36
N GLU A 32 35.71 -38.92 -18.90
CA GLU A 32 35.99 -37.79 -19.78
C GLU A 32 35.57 -38.15 -21.21
N GLU A 33 34.37 -37.75 -21.62
CA GLU A 33 34.06 -37.61 -23.06
C GLU A 33 33.33 -36.30 -23.35
N SER A 34 34.14 -35.31 -23.70
CA SER A 34 34.00 -34.63 -24.99
C SER A 34 32.57 -34.28 -25.45
N LYS A 35 31.96 -33.29 -24.82
CA LYS A 35 31.07 -32.33 -25.53
C LYS A 35 31.46 -30.90 -25.25
N LYS A 36 32.63 -30.56 -25.79
CA LYS A 36 32.88 -29.37 -26.62
C LYS A 36 31.87 -28.23 -26.39
N LEU A 37 32.09 -27.53 -25.28
CA LEU A 37 31.75 -26.13 -25.10
C LEU A 37 32.30 -25.31 -26.28
N GLN A 38 31.47 -25.00 -27.27
CA GLN A 38 31.67 -23.82 -28.11
C GLN A 38 30.32 -23.18 -28.46
N SER A 39 30.07 -22.07 -27.76
CA SER A 39 29.50 -20.82 -28.29
C SER A 39 28.09 -20.85 -28.88
N LYS A 40 27.12 -20.46 -28.05
CA LYS A 40 26.29 -19.27 -28.32
C LYS A 40 26.04 -18.54 -27.01
N SER A 41 26.77 -17.43 -26.84
CA SER A 41 26.51 -16.43 -25.81
C SER A 41 25.15 -15.79 -26.08
N ASN A 42 24.11 -16.28 -25.41
CA ASN A 42 22.96 -15.46 -25.06
C ASN A 42 23.16 -15.02 -23.61
N LEU A 43 24.08 -14.07 -23.40
CA LEU A 43 23.99 -13.17 -22.26
C LEU A 43 22.76 -12.28 -22.49
N VAL A 44 21.59 -12.85 -22.26
CA VAL A 44 20.46 -12.05 -21.80
C VAL A 44 20.71 -11.97 -20.30
N ASP A 45 21.08 -10.79 -19.82
CA ASP A 45 21.05 -10.46 -18.40
C ASP A 45 19.63 -10.72 -17.89
N GLU A 46 19.36 -11.94 -17.42
CA GLU A 46 18.16 -12.31 -16.65
C GLU A 46 18.17 -11.63 -15.26
N ASP A 47 19.25 -10.92 -14.93
CA ASP A 47 19.35 -10.04 -13.76
C ASP A 47 18.97 -8.58 -14.07
N ARG A 48 18.36 -8.29 -15.23
CA ARG A 48 17.47 -7.12 -15.29
C ARG A 48 16.28 -7.42 -14.39
N ILE A 49 16.41 -7.01 -13.13
CA ILE A 49 15.29 -6.81 -12.21
C ILE A 49 14.19 -6.16 -13.04
N GLU A 50 13.17 -6.95 -13.36
CA GLU A 50 11.95 -6.47 -13.97
C GLU A 50 11.50 -5.34 -13.05
N PHE A 51 11.55 -4.10 -13.55
CA PHE A 51 11.05 -2.93 -12.83
C PHE A 51 9.55 -3.17 -12.67
N SER A 52 9.22 -3.89 -11.60
CA SER A 52 7.89 -4.42 -11.36
C SER A 52 6.91 -3.27 -11.36
N LYS A 53 5.69 -3.60 -11.77
CA LYS A 53 4.52 -2.74 -11.98
C LYS A 53 4.17 -1.93 -10.72
N THR A 54 5.01 -0.98 -10.34
CA THR A 54 4.79 -0.08 -9.21
C THR A 54 3.76 0.95 -9.63
N THR A 55 2.73 1.14 -8.80
CA THR A 55 1.67 2.11 -9.09
C THR A 55 2.26 3.52 -9.16
N PRO A 56 1.63 4.48 -9.86
CA PRO A 56 2.08 5.87 -9.83
C PRO A 56 2.25 6.41 -8.41
N LEU A 57 1.35 6.04 -7.49
CA LEU A 57 1.42 6.39 -6.08
C LEU A 57 2.66 5.81 -5.39
N GLU A 58 2.99 4.53 -5.61
CA GLU A 58 4.21 3.92 -5.06
C GLU A 58 5.49 4.59 -5.58
N LYS A 59 5.51 5.00 -6.85
CA LYS A 59 6.62 5.76 -7.44
C LYS A 59 6.77 7.15 -6.84
N LEU A 60 5.66 7.80 -6.48
CA LEU A 60 5.71 9.08 -5.76
C LEU A 60 6.23 8.86 -4.33
N ILE A 61 5.70 7.86 -3.62
CA ILE A 61 6.11 7.52 -2.26
C ILE A 61 7.60 7.16 -2.17
N SER A 62 8.16 6.50 -3.19
CA SER A 62 9.59 6.17 -3.21
C SER A 62 10.51 7.37 -3.43
N ARG A 63 9.99 8.46 -4.02
CA ARG A 63 10.71 9.73 -4.18
C ARG A 63 10.60 10.62 -2.95
N LEU A 64 9.49 10.52 -2.21
CA LEU A 64 9.36 11.15 -0.91
C LEU A 64 10.27 10.45 0.08
N ASN A 65 11.06 11.19 0.85
CA ASN A 65 11.96 10.61 1.84
C ASN A 65 11.18 10.24 3.14
N LEU A 66 10.17 9.37 2.99
CA LEU A 66 9.32 8.90 4.09
C LEU A 66 9.96 7.73 4.83
N ASN A 67 9.95 7.81 6.16
CA ASN A 67 10.34 6.72 7.04
C ASN A 67 9.25 5.62 7.10
N HIS A 68 9.54 4.53 7.81
CA HIS A 68 8.62 3.39 7.91
C HIS A 68 7.26 3.79 8.50
N THR A 69 7.25 4.52 9.61
CA THR A 69 6.03 4.95 10.30
C THR A 69 5.18 5.90 9.46
N GLU A 70 5.81 6.81 8.70
CA GLU A 70 5.12 7.70 7.77
C GLU A 70 4.45 6.89 6.64
N LYS A 71 5.12 5.87 6.11
CA LYS A 71 4.54 4.97 5.09
C LYS A 71 3.38 4.15 5.63
N GLU A 72 3.48 3.64 6.85
CA GLU A 72 2.37 2.94 7.52
C GLU A 72 1.17 3.87 7.73
N THR A 73 1.42 5.13 8.10
CA THR A 73 0.36 6.11 8.30
C THR A 73 -0.32 6.51 6.99
N LEU A 74 0.45 6.66 5.91
CA LEU A 74 -0.11 6.90 4.58
C LEU A 74 -0.92 5.71 4.07
N THR A 75 -0.46 4.49 4.36
CA THR A 75 -1.20 3.26 4.08
C THR A 75 -2.52 3.23 4.86
N PHE A 76 -2.49 3.59 6.14
CA PHE A 76 -3.69 3.72 6.97
C PHE A 76 -4.68 4.73 6.39
N LEU A 77 -4.21 5.92 5.99
CA LEU A 77 -5.05 6.93 5.36
C LEU A 77 -5.69 6.37 4.09
N THR A 78 -4.89 5.86 3.16
CA THR A 78 -5.36 5.35 1.86
C THR A 78 -6.39 4.23 2.03
N ASN A 79 -6.14 3.28 2.95
CA ASN A 79 -7.09 2.21 3.25
C ASN A 79 -8.38 2.74 3.88
N SER A 80 -8.30 3.76 4.74
CA SER A 80 -9.48 4.40 5.32
C SER A 80 -10.34 5.09 4.26
N LEU A 81 -9.72 5.74 3.27
CA LEU A 81 -10.43 6.32 2.14
C LEU A 81 -11.16 5.25 1.32
N LYS A 82 -10.47 4.16 0.96
CA LYS A 82 -11.06 3.03 0.23
C LYS A 82 -12.21 2.38 0.99
N GLU A 83 -12.07 2.24 2.31
CA GLU A 83 -13.09 1.66 3.17
C GLU A 83 -14.34 2.54 3.30
N LYS A 84 -14.17 3.87 3.39
CA LYS A 84 -15.25 4.79 3.80
C LYS A 84 -15.88 5.59 2.66
N LEU A 85 -15.13 5.93 1.61
CA LEU A 85 -15.67 6.74 0.51
C LEU A 85 -16.72 5.98 -0.33
N VAL A 86 -16.74 4.65 -0.27
CA VAL A 86 -17.78 3.84 -0.94
C VAL A 86 -19.17 4.07 -0.36
N ASP A 87 -19.28 4.57 0.88
CA ASP A 87 -20.55 5.00 1.46
C ASP A 87 -20.95 6.37 0.88
N PRO A 88 -22.10 6.48 0.20
CA PRO A 88 -22.55 7.74 -0.42
C PRO A 88 -22.78 8.89 0.57
N ASN A 89 -22.95 8.62 1.86
CA ASN A 89 -23.10 9.66 2.89
C ASN A 89 -21.75 10.23 3.33
N ILE A 90 -20.65 9.53 3.04
CA ILE A 90 -19.28 9.94 3.36
C ILE A 90 -18.60 10.46 2.09
N GLY A 91 -18.55 9.64 1.04
CA GLY A 91 -17.89 9.92 -0.23
C GLY A 91 -18.85 10.44 -1.30
N LEU A 92 -19.61 11.49 -0.99
CA LEU A 92 -20.60 12.05 -1.92
C LEU A 92 -19.94 12.50 -3.23
N ASN A 93 -18.84 13.24 -3.14
CA ASN A 93 -18.14 13.78 -4.29
C ASN A 93 -17.39 12.67 -5.04
N PHE A 94 -16.75 11.74 -4.31
CA PHE A 94 -16.15 10.53 -4.88
C PHE A 94 -17.15 9.74 -5.72
N LYS A 95 -18.35 9.49 -5.19
CA LYS A 95 -19.43 8.82 -5.92
C LYS A 95 -19.83 9.58 -7.19
N ASN A 96 -19.88 10.90 -7.15
CA ASN A 96 -20.18 11.73 -8.33
C ASN A 96 -19.10 11.62 -9.42
N THR A 97 -17.90 11.15 -9.09
CA THR A 97 -16.88 10.81 -10.10
C THR A 97 -17.06 9.43 -10.73
N GLY A 98 -18.03 8.63 -10.28
CA GLY A 98 -18.27 7.26 -10.72
C GLY A 98 -17.91 6.18 -9.70
N GLY A 99 -17.29 6.55 -8.56
CA GLY A 99 -17.06 5.63 -7.43
C GLY A 99 -16.04 4.51 -7.68
N ASP A 100 -15.08 4.74 -8.57
CA ASP A 100 -14.03 3.77 -8.91
C ASP A 100 -12.86 3.87 -7.92
N GLU A 101 -12.52 2.76 -7.26
CA GLU A 101 -11.44 2.69 -6.27
C GLU A 101 -10.09 3.15 -6.85
N SER A 102 -9.83 2.90 -8.14
CA SER A 102 -8.61 3.35 -8.81
C SER A 102 -8.45 4.87 -8.78
N LYS A 103 -9.57 5.61 -8.79
CA LYS A 103 -9.56 7.08 -8.67
C LYS A 103 -9.12 7.55 -7.30
N ILE A 104 -9.26 6.74 -6.25
CA ILE A 104 -8.77 7.10 -4.92
C ILE A 104 -7.25 7.21 -4.96
N GLU A 105 -6.56 6.19 -5.49
CA GLU A 105 -5.09 6.20 -5.57
C GLU A 105 -4.56 7.32 -6.49
N GLU A 106 -5.20 7.53 -7.64
CA GLU A 106 -4.85 8.65 -8.52
C GLU A 106 -5.02 10.01 -7.84
N THR A 107 -6.08 10.16 -7.05
CA THR A 107 -6.39 11.41 -6.36
C THR A 107 -5.48 11.65 -5.17
N VAL A 108 -5.15 10.60 -4.41
CA VAL A 108 -4.10 10.66 -3.38
C VAL A 108 -2.75 11.03 -3.99
N HIS A 109 -2.38 10.44 -5.13
CA HIS A 109 -1.16 10.81 -5.84
C HIS A 109 -1.15 12.30 -6.23
N LYS A 110 -2.23 12.81 -6.82
CA LYS A 110 -2.36 14.24 -7.19
C LYS A 110 -2.29 15.16 -5.97
N PHE A 111 -3.00 14.80 -4.90
CA PHE A 111 -2.99 15.52 -3.63
C PHE A 111 -1.57 15.66 -3.09
N LEU A 112 -0.84 14.56 -2.94
CA LEU A 112 0.52 14.56 -2.41
C LEU A 112 1.50 15.29 -3.34
N SER A 113 1.32 15.18 -4.66
CA SER A 113 2.17 15.87 -5.65
C SER A 113 2.07 17.39 -5.57
N ASN A 114 0.98 17.93 -5.03
CA ASN A 114 0.75 19.37 -4.87
C ASN A 114 1.22 19.91 -3.51
N LEU A 115 1.74 19.05 -2.63
CA LEU A 115 2.24 19.41 -1.31
C LEU A 115 3.76 19.31 -1.26
N LYS A 116 4.37 20.08 -0.36
CA LYS A 116 5.79 19.92 -0.04
C LYS A 116 6.00 18.72 0.88
N GLU A 117 7.20 18.15 0.86
CA GLU A 117 7.52 16.97 1.67
C GLU A 117 7.34 17.21 3.18
N ASP A 118 7.73 18.39 3.68
CA ASP A 118 7.54 18.80 5.08
C ASP A 118 6.07 18.88 5.47
N GLU A 119 5.21 19.38 4.58
CA GLU A 119 3.76 19.39 4.77
C GLU A 119 3.19 17.98 4.82
N ILE A 120 3.61 17.09 3.91
CA ILE A 120 3.18 15.70 3.91
C ILE A 120 3.55 15.03 5.24
N LYS A 121 4.78 15.24 5.72
CA LYS A 121 5.27 14.69 6.99
C LYS A 121 4.50 15.25 8.19
N GLU A 122 4.24 16.56 8.23
CA GLU A 122 3.43 17.19 9.27
C GLU A 122 2.03 16.57 9.35
N MET A 123 1.35 16.42 8.21
CA MET A 123 0.02 15.81 8.15
C MET A 123 0.04 14.35 8.61
N LEU A 124 1.03 13.56 8.16
CA LEU A 124 1.15 12.16 8.56
C LEU A 124 1.42 12.03 10.07
N GLU A 125 2.25 12.90 10.65
CA GLU A 125 2.49 12.90 12.09
C GLU A 125 1.19 13.14 12.87
N LYS A 126 0.38 14.12 12.45
CA LYS A 126 -0.93 14.38 13.08
C LYS A 126 -1.90 13.23 12.92
N ILE A 127 -1.96 12.62 11.74
CA ILE A 127 -2.82 11.46 11.52
C ILE A 127 -2.42 10.29 12.43
N LYS A 128 -1.12 10.07 12.62
CA LYS A 128 -0.56 9.04 13.50
C LYS A 128 -0.92 9.29 14.95
N GLU A 129 -0.72 10.51 15.46
CA GLU A 129 -1.05 10.91 16.84
C GLU A 129 -2.53 10.59 17.16
N ASN A 130 -3.44 10.97 16.27
CA ASN A 130 -4.87 10.76 16.44
C ASN A 130 -5.29 9.30 16.25
N LYS A 131 -4.69 8.58 15.28
CA LYS A 131 -4.87 7.13 15.13
C LYS A 131 -4.50 6.42 16.43
N ASN A 132 -3.30 6.67 16.98
CA ASN A 132 -2.81 5.98 18.18
C ASN A 132 -3.63 6.33 19.43
N THR A 133 -4.22 7.52 19.46
CA THR A 133 -5.15 7.91 20.54
C THR A 133 -6.46 7.13 20.45
N ASN A 134 -6.97 6.94 19.23
CA ASN A 134 -8.26 6.30 18.99
C ASN A 134 -8.20 4.76 18.86
N GLU A 135 -7.05 4.16 18.56
CA GLU A 135 -6.93 2.71 18.27
C GLU A 135 -7.32 1.78 19.43
N LYS A 136 -7.29 2.30 20.67
CA LYS A 136 -7.74 1.56 21.86
C LYS A 136 -9.26 1.36 21.91
N ASN A 137 -10.02 2.12 21.13
CA ASN A 137 -11.46 1.99 20.99
C ASN A 137 -11.83 1.86 19.50
N PRO A 138 -12.25 0.66 19.05
CA PRO A 138 -12.60 0.42 17.65
C PRO A 138 -13.66 1.36 17.08
N GLU A 139 -14.65 1.79 17.87
CA GLU A 139 -15.70 2.72 17.43
C GLU A 139 -15.15 4.13 17.22
N LYS A 140 -14.26 4.59 18.11
CA LYS A 140 -13.57 5.87 17.95
C LYS A 140 -12.64 5.86 16.74
N LEU A 141 -11.87 4.78 16.57
CA LEU A 141 -11.02 4.62 15.39
C LEU A 141 -11.86 4.61 14.10
N ASN A 142 -12.99 3.91 14.11
CA ASN A 142 -13.91 3.90 12.97
C ASN A 142 -14.48 5.28 12.65
N THR A 143 -14.85 6.05 13.69
CA THR A 143 -15.30 7.44 13.55
C THR A 143 -14.20 8.31 12.96
N TYR A 144 -12.98 8.18 13.46
CA TYR A 144 -11.83 8.92 12.95
C TYR A 144 -11.54 8.61 11.47
N LYS A 145 -11.62 7.35 11.04
CA LYS A 145 -11.55 6.97 9.62
C LYS A 145 -12.62 7.66 8.79
N THR A 146 -13.85 7.74 9.30
CA THR A 146 -14.95 8.44 8.63
C THR A 146 -14.66 9.93 8.51
N VAL A 147 -14.15 10.59 9.56
CA VAL A 147 -13.77 12.00 9.53
C VAL A 147 -12.70 12.26 8.47
N LEU A 148 -11.65 11.43 8.42
CA LEU A 148 -10.61 11.53 7.40
C LEU A 148 -11.18 11.39 5.99
N ALA A 149 -12.05 10.40 5.76
CA ALA A 149 -12.64 10.18 4.45
C ALA A 149 -13.58 11.31 4.03
N SER A 150 -14.47 11.77 4.90
CA SER A 150 -15.34 12.92 4.63
C SER A 150 -14.53 14.19 4.37
N GLY A 151 -13.46 14.43 5.13
CA GLY A 151 -12.58 15.56 4.93
C GLY A 151 -11.84 15.51 3.59
N PHE A 152 -11.38 14.31 3.18
CA PHE A 152 -10.71 14.12 1.91
C PHE A 152 -11.67 14.20 0.71
N ASP A 153 -12.94 13.80 0.87
CA ASP A 153 -13.92 13.74 -0.21
C ASP A 153 -14.06 15.06 -0.99
N GLY A 154 -13.85 16.21 -0.33
CA GLY A 154 -13.90 17.53 -0.98
C GLY A 154 -12.93 17.69 -2.15
N ILE A 155 -11.85 16.92 -2.22
CA ILE A 155 -10.91 16.98 -3.35
C ILE A 155 -11.55 16.55 -4.67
N PHE A 156 -12.55 15.65 -4.62
CA PHE A 156 -13.26 15.16 -5.80
C PHE A 156 -14.24 16.20 -6.36
N SER A 157 -14.53 17.28 -5.62
CA SER A 157 -15.33 18.43 -6.05
C SER A 157 -14.49 19.70 -6.28
N GLN A 158 -13.21 19.54 -6.65
CA GLN A 158 -12.28 20.62 -7.00
C GLN A 158 -11.79 21.47 -5.82
N SER A 159 -11.89 20.98 -4.58
CA SER A 159 -11.18 21.61 -3.46
C SER A 159 -9.67 21.52 -3.68
N ASP A 160 -8.94 22.59 -3.38
CA ASP A 160 -7.49 22.62 -3.53
C ASP A 160 -6.79 21.74 -2.48
N SER A 161 -5.59 21.26 -2.82
CA SER A 161 -4.84 20.35 -1.96
C SER A 161 -4.43 20.98 -0.62
N LYS A 162 -4.29 22.30 -0.52
CA LYS A 162 -3.92 22.94 0.75
C LYS A 162 -5.09 22.99 1.73
N THR A 163 -6.31 23.22 1.22
CA THR A 163 -7.53 23.13 2.01
C THR A 163 -7.71 21.72 2.57
N ILE A 164 -7.59 20.70 1.72
CA ILE A 164 -7.71 19.29 2.13
C ILE A 164 -6.62 18.91 3.13
N PHE A 165 -5.38 19.37 2.93
CA PHE A 165 -4.29 19.19 3.89
C PHE A 165 -4.66 19.73 5.28
N ASN A 166 -5.18 20.95 5.37
CA ASN A 166 -5.57 21.53 6.67
C ASN A 166 -6.70 20.72 7.33
N THR A 167 -7.71 20.31 6.54
CA THR A 167 -8.80 19.46 7.05
C THR A 167 -8.30 18.13 7.60
N LEU A 168 -7.39 17.46 6.91
CA LEU A 168 -6.84 16.19 7.37
C LEU A 168 -5.93 16.36 8.60
N LYS A 169 -5.17 17.44 8.65
CA LYS A 169 -4.28 17.75 9.77
C LYS A 169 -5.05 18.01 11.07
N ASP A 170 -6.19 18.68 10.96
CA ASP A 170 -7.01 19.10 12.10
C ASP A 170 -8.13 18.09 12.44
N ALA A 171 -8.18 16.94 11.75
CA ALA A 171 -9.15 15.88 12.00
C ALA A 171 -8.89 15.17 13.35
N LEU A 172 -9.95 14.91 14.13
CA LEU A 172 -9.90 14.27 15.46
C LEU A 172 -10.86 13.09 15.58
#